data_AF-A0A379T5B3-F1
#
_entry.id   AF-A0A379T5B3-F1
#
_cell.length_a   1.000
_cell.length_b   1.000
_cell.length_c   1.000
_cell.angle_alpha   90.00
_cell.angle_beta   90.00
_cell.angle_gamma   90.00
#
_symmetry.space_group_name_H-M   'P 1'
#
loop_
_entity.id
_entity.type
_entity.pdbx_description
1 polymer ?
#
loop_
_entity_poly.entity_id
_entity_poly.type
_entity_poly.pdbx_seq_one_letter_code
_entity_poly.pdbx_strand_id
1 'polypeptide(L)'
;MFSVLRGKSGIPSRNFLFDPASNIDTGTAYLAMLNNVYLSGIENPTSRRYAVITAYNGGAGSVLRVFSNDKIQAANMINRMSPGDVYQILTTRHPSAESRRYLYKVNSAQRAYRRR
;
A
#
# COMPACT_ATOMS: atom_id res chain seq x y z
N MET A 1 -2.76 14.18 6.12
CA MET A 1 -2.15 12.84 6.23
C MET A 1 -1.79 12.49 7.68
N PHE A 2 -1.14 13.37 8.44
CA PHE A 2 -0.81 13.08 9.85
C PHE A 2 -1.99 13.16 10.84
N SER A 3 -2.96 14.03 10.58
CA SER A 3 -4.16 14.18 11.43
C SER A 3 -4.97 12.88 11.58
N VAL A 4 -4.94 12.01 10.56
CA VAL A 4 -5.70 10.74 10.53
C VAL A 4 -4.97 9.61 11.29
N LEU A 5 -3.66 9.74 11.55
CA LEU A 5 -2.89 8.66 12.19
C LEU A 5 -3.03 8.62 13.71
N ARG A 6 -3.17 9.79 14.37
CA ARG A 6 -3.04 9.89 15.83
C ARG A 6 -3.87 11.02 16.48
N GLY A 7 -4.71 11.74 15.74
CA GLY A 7 -5.36 12.96 16.26
C GLY A 7 -4.36 14.07 16.64
N LYS A 8 -3.10 13.97 16.20
CA LYS A 8 -2.06 14.98 16.40
C LYS A 8 -2.01 15.88 15.17
N SER A 9 -2.14 17.19 15.41
CA SER A 9 -2.00 18.22 14.39
C SER A 9 -0.53 18.41 13.99
N GLY A 10 -0.29 18.76 12.73
CA GLY A 10 1.05 19.05 12.19
C GLY A 10 1.70 17.89 11.41
N ILE A 11 2.91 18.15 10.91
CA ILE A 11 3.78 17.19 10.21
C ILE A 11 4.91 16.83 11.17
N PRO A 12 5.35 15.57 11.27
CA PRO A 12 6.50 15.20 12.09
C PRO A 12 7.70 16.06 11.78
N SER A 13 8.42 16.43 12.83
CA SER A 13 9.72 17.04 12.65
C SER A 13 10.70 16.01 12.07
N ARG A 14 11.77 16.53 11.45
CA ARG A 14 12.89 15.72 10.98
C ARG A 14 13.42 14.81 12.09
N ASN A 15 13.72 15.37 13.26
CA ASN A 15 14.28 14.63 14.40
C ASN A 15 13.34 13.50 14.88
N PHE A 16 12.03 13.73 14.87
CA PHE A 16 11.06 12.68 15.19
C PHE A 16 11.13 11.51 14.22
N LEU A 17 11.31 11.77 12.91
CA LEU A 17 11.44 10.71 11.91
C LEU A 17 12.81 10.03 11.90
N PHE A 18 13.84 10.62 12.53
CA PHE A 18 15.15 9.98 12.72
C PHE A 18 15.21 9.12 13.99
N ASP A 19 14.26 9.27 14.92
CA ASP A 19 14.10 8.33 16.03
C ASP A 19 13.53 6.99 15.51
N PRO A 20 14.22 5.85 15.72
CA PRO A 20 13.82 4.57 15.15
C PRO A 20 12.42 4.11 15.57
N ALA A 21 12.07 4.25 16.85
CA ALA A 21 10.78 3.81 17.37
C ALA A 21 9.63 4.65 16.76
N SER A 22 9.79 5.96 16.76
CA SER A 22 8.84 6.91 16.18
C SER A 22 8.68 6.72 14.67
N ASN A 23 9.76 6.42 13.95
CA ASN A 23 9.74 6.13 12.52
C ASN A 23 8.96 4.85 12.20
N ILE A 24 9.28 3.75 12.90
CA ILE A 24 8.62 2.45 12.72
C ILE A 24 7.13 2.56 13.03
N ASP A 25 6.77 3.22 14.13
CA ASP A 25 5.38 3.47 14.54
C ASP A 25 4.64 4.27 13.46
N THR A 26 5.23 5.36 12.99
CA THR A 26 4.64 6.20 11.92
C THR A 26 4.43 5.43 10.63
N GLY A 27 5.45 4.68 10.18
CA GLY A 27 5.37 3.87 8.97
C GLY A 27 4.30 2.78 9.07
N THR A 28 4.22 2.11 10.23
CA THR A 28 3.22 1.07 10.51
C THR A 28 1.81 1.66 10.55
N ALA A 29 1.64 2.82 11.15
CA ALA A 29 0.37 3.52 11.19
C ALA A 29 -0.07 3.94 9.77
N TYR A 30 0.87 4.35 8.90
CA TYR A 30 0.56 4.64 7.51
C TYR A 30 0.15 3.39 6.72
N LEU A 31 0.82 2.24 6.93
CA LEU A 31 0.38 0.96 6.36
C LEU A 31 -1.03 0.59 6.81
N ALA A 32 -1.38 0.82 8.08
CA ALA A 32 -2.73 0.60 8.60
C ALA A 32 -3.75 1.54 7.93
N MET A 33 -3.42 2.82 7.71
CA MET A 33 -4.31 3.74 7.00
C MET A 33 -4.54 3.32 5.55
N LEU A 34 -3.50 2.90 4.84
CA LEU A 34 -3.63 2.37 3.49
C LEU A 34 -4.58 1.17 3.45
N ASN A 35 -4.41 0.23 4.39
CA ASN A 35 -5.21 -0.99 4.45
C ASN A 35 -6.68 -0.74 4.85
N ASN A 36 -6.91 0.08 5.87
CA ASN A 36 -8.20 0.21 6.55
C ASN A 36 -9.06 1.35 5.99
N VAL A 37 -8.46 2.35 5.36
CA VAL A 37 -9.17 3.53 4.86
C VAL A 37 -9.09 3.60 3.34
N TYR A 38 -7.88 3.67 2.77
CA TYR A 38 -7.74 3.97 1.35
C TYR A 38 -8.07 2.77 0.43
N LEU A 39 -7.76 1.56 0.87
CA LEU A 39 -7.92 0.32 0.10
C LEU A 39 -8.90 -0.64 0.78
N SER A 40 -9.79 -0.11 1.62
CA SER A 40 -10.77 -0.88 2.39
C SER A 40 -11.74 -1.68 1.52
N GLY A 41 -12.04 -1.18 0.31
CA GLY A 41 -12.92 -1.82 -0.66
C GLY A 41 -12.34 -3.04 -1.39
N ILE A 42 -11.04 -3.35 -1.24
CA ILE A 42 -10.45 -4.57 -1.85
C ILE A 42 -10.64 -5.75 -0.90
N GLU A 43 -11.57 -6.65 -1.18
CA GLU A 43 -12.01 -7.67 -0.24
C GLU A 43 -10.93 -8.72 0.06
N ASN A 44 -10.32 -9.30 -0.98
CA ASN A 44 -9.32 -10.34 -0.80
C ASN A 44 -8.08 -9.80 -0.06
N PRO A 45 -7.70 -10.36 1.11
CA PRO A 45 -6.62 -9.82 1.93
C PRO A 45 -5.25 -9.89 1.26
N THR A 46 -5.02 -10.86 0.37
CA THR A 46 -3.77 -10.98 -0.38
C THR A 46 -3.69 -9.93 -1.49
N SER A 47 -4.77 -9.73 -2.25
CA SER A 47 -4.86 -8.65 -3.25
C SER A 47 -4.70 -7.28 -2.59
N ARG A 48 -5.39 -7.05 -1.47
CA ARG A 48 -5.29 -5.82 -0.68
C ARG A 48 -3.86 -5.57 -0.21
N ARG A 49 -3.17 -6.61 0.27
CA ARG A 49 -1.75 -6.50 0.67
C ARG A 49 -0.85 -6.07 -0.49
N TYR A 50 -1.02 -6.62 -1.69
CA TYR A 50 -0.25 -6.18 -2.86
C TYR A 50 -0.52 -4.71 -3.22
N ALA A 51 -1.78 -4.30 -3.15
CA ALA A 51 -2.17 -2.91 -3.34
C ALA A 51 -1.56 -1.98 -2.26
N VAL A 52 -1.59 -2.37 -0.97
CA VAL A 52 -1.00 -1.61 0.15
C VAL A 52 0.50 -1.46 -0.03
N ILE A 53 1.22 -2.54 -0.36
CA ILE A 53 2.67 -2.49 -0.60
C ILE A 53 2.99 -1.50 -1.72
N THR A 54 2.25 -1.58 -2.83
CA THR A 54 2.47 -0.68 -3.98
C THR A 54 2.13 0.76 -3.62
N ALA A 55 1.03 0.97 -2.89
CA ALA A 55 0.55 2.28 -2.46
C ALA A 55 1.46 2.96 -1.43
N TYR A 56 2.22 2.20 -0.64
CA TYR A 56 3.22 2.78 0.28
C TYR A 56 4.32 3.53 -0.49
N ASN A 57 4.68 3.05 -1.67
CA ASN A 57 5.67 3.70 -2.55
C ASN A 57 5.03 4.69 -3.54
N GLY A 58 3.98 4.26 -4.25
CA GLY A 58 3.37 5.02 -5.35
C GLY A 58 2.11 5.82 -4.99
N GLY A 59 1.58 5.66 -3.78
CA GLY A 59 0.30 6.25 -3.34
C GLY A 59 -0.94 5.41 -3.72
N ALA A 60 -1.99 5.42 -2.89
CA ALA A 60 -3.19 4.61 -3.12
C ALA A 60 -3.95 4.98 -4.42
N GLY A 61 -3.95 6.27 -4.78
CA GLY A 61 -4.63 6.73 -6.00
C GLY A 61 -3.98 6.23 -7.29
N SER A 62 -2.65 6.08 -7.32
CA SER A 62 -1.96 5.54 -8.51
C SER A 62 -2.25 4.06 -8.70
N VAL A 63 -2.32 3.31 -7.60
CA VAL A 63 -2.70 1.89 -7.60
C VAL A 63 -4.10 1.67 -8.18
N LEU A 64 -5.10 2.41 -7.69
CA LEU A 64 -6.48 2.27 -8.20
C LEU A 64 -6.59 2.64 -9.67
N ARG A 65 -5.89 3.70 -10.11
CA ARG A 65 -5.86 4.15 -11.51
C ARG A 65 -5.27 3.15 -12.50
N VAL A 66 -4.54 2.13 -12.04
CA VAL A 66 -4.13 1.02 -12.92
C VAL A 66 -5.34 0.22 -13.41
N PHE A 67 -6.41 0.16 -12.62
CA PHE A 67 -7.63 -0.59 -12.93
C PHE A 67 -8.73 0.32 -13.47
N SER A 68 -8.98 1.47 -12.82
CA SER A 68 -9.97 2.45 -13.28
C SER A 68 -9.72 3.83 -12.65
N ASN A 69 -10.14 4.90 -13.35
CA ASN A 69 -10.15 6.24 -12.78
C ASN A 69 -11.22 6.42 -11.69
N ASP A 70 -12.30 5.62 -11.73
CA ASP A 70 -13.28 5.57 -10.65
C ASP A 70 -12.82 4.59 -9.57
N LYS A 71 -12.77 5.05 -8.31
CA LYS A 71 -12.21 4.28 -7.19
C LYS A 71 -13.06 3.06 -6.84
N ILE A 72 -14.39 3.17 -6.96
CA ILE A 72 -15.32 2.09 -6.64
C ILE A 72 -15.21 1.01 -7.73
N GLN A 73 -15.19 1.41 -9.00
CA GLN A 73 -14.99 0.49 -10.12
C GLN A 73 -13.63 -0.18 -10.07
N ALA A 74 -12.56 0.55 -9.71
CA ALA A 74 -11.24 -0.04 -9.54
C ALA A 74 -11.25 -1.16 -8.47
N ALA A 75 -11.86 -0.91 -7.31
CA ALA A 75 -12.01 -1.93 -6.27
C ALA A 75 -12.85 -3.13 -6.76
N ASN A 76 -13.97 -2.88 -7.43
CA ASN A 76 -14.81 -3.93 -8.02
C ASN A 76 -14.06 -4.80 -9.04
N MET A 77 -13.22 -4.20 -9.88
CA MET A 77 -12.38 -4.93 -10.83
C MET A 77 -11.36 -5.80 -10.10
N ILE A 78 -10.67 -5.25 -9.09
CA ILE A 78 -9.72 -6.00 -8.27
C ILE A 78 -10.39 -7.19 -7.57
N ASN A 79 -11.61 -7.00 -7.05
CA ASN A 79 -12.35 -8.06 -6.34
C ASN A 79 -12.80 -9.21 -7.26
N ARG A 80 -12.84 -8.99 -8.58
CA ARG A 80 -13.14 -10.02 -9.59
C ARG A 80 -11.90 -10.78 -10.06
N MET A 81 -10.73 -10.43 -9.57
CA MET A 81 -9.44 -11.01 -10.00
C MET A 81 -8.86 -11.94 -8.95
N SER A 82 -8.09 -12.94 -9.41
CA SER A 82 -7.25 -13.69 -8.49
C SER A 82 -6.14 -12.80 -7.92
N PRO A 83 -5.63 -13.08 -6.71
CA PRO A 83 -4.49 -12.31 -6.18
C PRO A 83 -3.25 -12.37 -7.07
N GLY A 84 -3.07 -13.46 -7.82
CA GLY A 84 -1.97 -13.60 -8.80
C GLY A 84 -2.10 -12.60 -9.94
N ASP A 85 -3.30 -12.41 -10.49
CA ASP A 85 -3.55 -11.45 -11.57
C ASP A 85 -3.35 -10.01 -11.10
N VAL A 86 -3.83 -9.70 -9.89
CA VAL A 86 -3.61 -8.38 -9.26
C VAL A 86 -2.11 -8.10 -9.10
N TYR A 87 -1.36 -9.08 -8.61
CA TYR A 87 0.11 -8.96 -8.50
C TYR A 87 0.76 -8.73 -9.86
N GLN A 88 0.37 -9.51 -10.87
CA GLN A 88 0.92 -9.41 -12.22
C GLN A 88 0.63 -8.03 -12.83
N ILE A 89 -0.60 -7.54 -12.72
CA ILE A 89 -0.99 -6.22 -13.23
C ILE A 89 -0.20 -5.11 -12.54
N LEU A 90 -0.10 -5.13 -11.21
CA LEU A 90 0.63 -4.10 -10.47
C LEU A 90 2.14 -4.14 -10.75
N THR A 91 2.71 -5.31 -11.00
CA THR A 91 4.15 -5.45 -11.33
C THR A 91 4.49 -5.19 -12.80
N THR A 92 3.50 -5.09 -13.69
CA THR A 92 3.73 -4.90 -15.14
C THR A 92 3.13 -3.62 -15.70
N ARG A 93 1.94 -3.22 -15.25
CA ARG A 93 1.15 -2.12 -15.84
C ARG A 93 1.13 -0.85 -15.00
N HIS A 94 1.56 -0.88 -13.74
CA HIS A 94 1.67 0.35 -12.95
C HIS A 94 2.65 1.34 -13.62
N PRO A 95 2.33 2.63 -13.77
CA PRO A 95 3.14 3.57 -14.58
C PRO A 95 4.57 3.76 -14.05
N SER A 96 4.73 3.82 -12.72
CA SER A 96 6.06 3.92 -12.10
C SER A 96 6.81 2.60 -12.12
N ALA A 97 7.97 2.57 -12.77
CA ALA A 97 8.90 1.44 -12.75
C ALA A 97 9.43 1.15 -11.34
N GLU A 98 9.57 2.18 -10.51
CA GLU A 98 9.97 2.04 -9.12
C GLU A 98 8.92 1.25 -8.34
N SER A 99 7.63 1.61 -8.44
CA SER A 99 6.56 0.93 -7.72
C SER A 99 6.38 -0.52 -8.18
N ARG A 100 6.55 -0.80 -9.49
CA ARG A 100 6.58 -2.17 -10.02
C ARG A 100 7.66 -3.01 -9.34
N ARG A 101 8.89 -2.48 -9.27
CA ARG A 101 10.03 -3.15 -8.64
C ARG A 101 9.87 -3.25 -7.12
N TYR A 102 9.26 -2.25 -6.49
CA TYR A 102 9.03 -2.20 -5.05
C TYR A 102 8.13 -3.35 -4.59
N LEU A 103 6.99 -3.57 -5.28
CA LEU A 103 6.09 -4.69 -4.99
C LEU A 103 6.81 -6.04 -5.05
N TYR A 104 7.59 -6.28 -6.10
CA TYR A 104 8.37 -7.51 -6.24
C TYR A 104 9.35 -7.72 -5.07
N LYS A 105 10.11 -6.68 -4.71
CA LYS A 105 11.11 -6.75 -3.63
C LYS A 105 10.47 -6.99 -2.27
N VAL A 106 9.45 -6.22 -1.92
CA VAL A 106 8.81 -6.32 -0.60
C VAL A 106 8.07 -7.64 -0.44
N ASN A 107 7.37 -8.11 -1.49
CA ASN A 107 6.70 -9.42 -1.44
C ASN A 107 7.71 -10.57 -1.27
N SER A 108 8.85 -10.50 -1.96
CA SER A 108 9.94 -11.49 -1.81
C SER A 108 10.53 -11.47 -0.40
N ALA A 109 10.85 -10.28 0.13
CA ALA A 109 11.39 -10.12 1.49
C ALA A 109 10.41 -10.62 2.56
N GLN A 110 9.11 -10.30 2.44
CA GLN A 110 8.09 -10.73 3.39
C GLN A 110 8.01 -12.26 3.52
N ARG A 111 8.23 -13.01 2.43
CA ARG A 111 8.24 -14.47 2.48
C ARG A 111 9.36 -15.02 3.37
N ALA A 112 10.52 -14.35 3.41
CA ALA A 112 11.63 -14.72 4.28
C ALA A 112 11.30 -14.51 5.77
N TYR A 113 10.62 -13.40 6.11
CA TYR A 113 10.23 -13.09 7.49
C TYR A 113 8.96 -13.80 7.98
N ARG A 114 8.20 -14.44 7.08
CA ARG A 114 6.94 -15.14 7.42
C ARG A 114 7.14 -16.53 8.01
N ARG A 115 8.27 -17.17 7.77
CA ARG A 115 8.61 -18.46 8.35
C ARG A 115 9.24 -18.20 9.72
N ARG A 116 8.52 -18.53 10.79
CA ARG A 116 9.00 -18.55 12.17
C ARG A 116 8.92 -19.96 12.69
#